data_AF-A0A813DD49-F1
#
_entry.id   AF-A0A813DD49-F1
#
_cell.length_a   1.000
_cell.length_b   1.000
_cell.length_c   1.000
_cell.angle_alpha   90.00
_cell.angle_beta   90.00
_cell.angle_gamma   90.00
#
_symmetry.space_group_name_H-M   'P 1'
#
loop_
_entity.id
_entity.type
_entity.pdbx_description
1 polymer ?
#
loop_
_entity_poly.entity_id
_entity_poly.type
_entity_poly.pdbx_seq_one_letter_code
_entity_poly.pdbx_strand_id
1 'polypeptide(L)'
;PQQQLAERKTTIMRVQNHLQQAFARQLEAGARVWYWSFEKDLQDKGWPSLCRATVHIPLASRTVTGSWTRGQREAQIQTCAIVSDFLELDFHKI
;
A
#
# COMPACT_ATOMS: atom_id res chain seq x y z
N PRO A 1 -16.12 12.52 -9.42
CA PRO A 1 -16.12 13.94 -8.98
C PRO A 1 -15.91 14.05 -7.46
N GLN A 2 -14.76 14.59 -7.04
CA GLN A 2 -14.28 14.91 -5.66
C GLN A 2 -14.35 13.83 -4.55
N GLN A 3 -15.45 13.10 -4.35
CA GLN A 3 -15.57 12.07 -3.29
C GLN A 3 -14.63 10.87 -3.50
N GLN A 4 -14.53 10.35 -4.74
CA GLN A 4 -13.58 9.28 -5.07
C GLN A 4 -12.12 9.68 -4.85
N LEU A 5 -11.76 10.97 -4.99
CA LEU A 5 -10.39 11.44 -4.78
C LEU A 5 -10.04 11.52 -3.29
N ALA A 6 -11.01 11.88 -2.45
CA ALA A 6 -10.89 11.91 -1.00
C ALA A 6 -10.74 10.50 -0.43
N GLU A 7 -11.65 9.58 -0.79
CA GLU A 7 -11.61 8.16 -0.36
C GLU A 7 -10.27 7.49 -0.71
N ARG A 8 -9.78 7.71 -1.94
CA ARG A 8 -8.51 7.15 -2.42
C ARG A 8 -7.27 7.69 -1.70
N LYS A 9 -7.26 8.96 -1.29
CA LYS A 9 -6.21 9.49 -0.38
C LYS A 9 -6.36 8.90 1.02
N THR A 10 -7.59 8.59 1.43
CA THR A 10 -7.85 8.03 2.75
C THR A 10 -7.32 6.60 2.88
N THR A 11 -7.38 5.76 1.84
CA THR A 11 -6.92 4.35 1.95
C THR A 11 -5.43 4.26 2.30
N ILE A 12 -4.55 4.93 1.55
CA ILE A 12 -3.10 4.87 1.79
C ILE A 12 -2.78 5.44 3.18
N MET A 13 -3.39 6.58 3.54
CA MET A 13 -3.18 7.21 4.85
C MET A 13 -3.71 6.35 6.00
N ARG A 14 -4.88 5.72 5.86
CA ARG A 14 -5.44 4.83 6.88
C ARG A 14 -4.52 3.65 7.14
N VAL A 15 -4.06 2.99 6.08
CA VAL A 15 -3.15 1.85 6.22
C VAL A 15 -1.82 2.29 6.83
N GLN A 16 -1.28 3.45 6.43
CA GLN A 16 -0.09 4.00 7.06
C GLN A 16 -0.29 4.27 8.56
N ASN A 17 -1.39 4.93 8.94
CA ASN A 17 -1.70 5.19 10.34
C ASN A 17 -1.87 3.89 11.12
N HIS A 18 -2.52 2.89 10.52
CA HIS A 18 -2.73 1.59 11.17
C HIS A 18 -1.39 0.87 11.41
N LEU A 19 -0.49 0.85 10.41
CA LEU A 19 0.86 0.32 10.57
C LEU A 19 1.66 1.10 11.63
N GLN A 20 1.55 2.42 11.64
CA GLN A 20 2.22 3.26 12.66
C GLN A 20 1.71 2.95 14.07
N GLN A 21 0.41 2.75 14.25
CA GLN A 21 -0.18 2.38 15.55
C GLN A 21 0.24 0.97 15.98
N ALA A 22 0.11 0.01 15.08
CA ALA A 22 0.50 -1.38 15.28
C ALA A 22 1.95 -1.52 15.73
N PHE A 23 2.85 -0.78 15.08
CA PHE A 23 4.28 -0.87 15.33
C PHE A 23 4.82 0.33 16.12
N ALA A 24 3.96 1.09 16.81
CA ALA A 24 4.35 2.32 17.50
C ALA A 24 5.48 2.12 18.52
N ARG A 25 5.56 0.93 19.13
CA ARG A 25 6.60 0.57 20.11
C ARG A 25 7.92 0.12 19.48
N GLN A 26 7.91 -0.22 18.19
CA GLN A 26 9.06 -0.73 17.45
C GLN A 26 9.60 0.28 16.42
N LEU A 27 8.80 1.28 16.07
CA LEU A 27 9.19 2.36 15.18
C LEU A 27 10.03 3.39 15.93
N GLU A 28 11.27 3.55 15.49
CA GLU A 28 12.08 4.71 15.86
C GLU A 28 11.46 5.98 15.28
N ALA A 29 11.67 7.11 15.96
CA ALA A 29 11.18 8.40 15.50
C ALA A 29 11.77 8.72 14.10
N GLY A 30 10.87 8.92 13.12
CA GLY A 30 11.26 9.20 11.73
C GLY A 30 11.48 7.96 10.85
N ALA A 31 11.40 6.74 11.41
CA ALA A 31 11.47 5.51 10.63
C ALA A 31 10.23 5.34 9.74
N ARG A 32 10.44 4.78 8.55
CA ARG A 32 9.35 4.46 7.61
C ARG A 32 8.76 3.10 7.96
N VAL A 33 7.43 3.03 8.05
CA VAL A 33 6.71 1.76 8.30
C VAL A 33 6.75 0.79 7.11
N TRP A 34 7.01 1.32 5.91
CA TRP A 34 7.02 0.56 4.68
C TRP A 34 7.82 1.25 3.57
N TYR A 35 8.13 0.47 2.53
CA TYR A 35 8.88 0.90 1.35
C TYR A 35 8.16 0.45 0.09
N TRP A 36 8.08 1.32 -0.92
CA TRP A 36 7.40 1.03 -2.17
C TRP A 36 8.39 0.82 -3.31
N SER A 37 8.07 -0.13 -4.18
CA SER A 37 8.68 -0.30 -5.49
C SER A 37 7.60 -0.42 -6.55
N PHE A 38 7.91 0.00 -7.78
CA PHE A 38 6.96 0.05 -8.88
C PHE A 38 7.57 -0.56 -10.12
N GLU A 39 6.79 -1.42 -10.76
CA GLU A 39 7.09 -1.94 -12.08
C GLU A 39 6.12 -1.29 -13.07
N LYS A 40 6.62 -1.01 -14.28
CA LYS A 40 5.82 -0.49 -15.38
C LYS A 40 5.94 -1.47 -16.54
N ASP A 41 4.82 -1.76 -17.18
CA ASP A 41 4.86 -2.52 -18.43
C ASP A 41 5.30 -1.57 -19.56
N LEU A 42 6.49 -1.83 -20.12
CA LEU A 42 7.06 -1.03 -21.20
C LEU A 42 6.51 -1.40 -22.58
N GLN A 43 5.85 -2.56 -22.70
CA GLN A 43 5.24 -3.03 -23.95
C GLN A 43 3.78 -2.56 -24.06
N ASP A 44 3.18 -2.20 -22.94
CA ASP A 44 1.84 -1.65 -22.88
C ASP A 44 1.76 -0.25 -23.50
N LYS A 45 0.94 -0.12 -24.55
CA LYS A 45 0.72 1.14 -25.28
C LYS A 45 -0.48 1.94 -24.76
N GLY A 46 -1.21 1.43 -23.77
CA GLY A 46 -2.36 2.11 -23.18
C GLY A 46 -1.96 3.25 -22.25
N TRP A 47 -2.84 4.24 -22.09
CA TRP A 47 -2.64 5.37 -21.18
C TRP A 47 -3.76 5.46 -20.12
N PRO A 48 -3.42 5.55 -18.81
CA PRO A 48 -2.09 5.47 -18.23
C PRO A 48 -1.44 4.08 -18.41
N SER A 49 -0.11 4.00 -18.33
CA SER A 49 0.60 2.71 -18.44
C SER A 49 0.22 1.75 -17.33
N LEU A 50 0.27 0.45 -17.63
CA LEU A 50 0.16 -0.59 -16.62
C LEU A 50 1.31 -0.47 -15.62
N CYS A 51 0.95 -0.44 -14.35
CA CYS A 51 1.85 -0.37 -13.23
C CYS A 51 1.49 -1.45 -12.22
N ARG A 52 2.51 -2.06 -11.62
CA ARG A 52 2.39 -2.95 -10.48
C ARG A 52 3.15 -2.35 -9.31
N ALA A 53 2.51 -2.30 -8.16
CA ALA A 53 3.12 -1.79 -6.94
C ALA A 53 3.45 -2.93 -6.00
N THR A 54 4.62 -2.85 -5.39
CA THR A 54 5.06 -3.78 -4.34
C THR A 54 5.43 -2.96 -3.11
N VAL A 55 4.88 -3.35 -1.96
CA VAL A 55 5.17 -2.75 -0.67
C VAL A 55 5.88 -3.73 0.23
N HIS A 56 6.98 -3.29 0.82
CA HIS A 56 7.74 -4.03 1.82
C HIS A 56 7.50 -3.41 3.20
N ILE A 57 7.10 -4.22 4.18
CA ILE A 57 6.79 -3.84 5.56
C ILE A 57 7.79 -4.57 6.47
N PRO A 58 8.94 -3.95 6.82
CA PRO A 58 10.02 -4.63 7.52
C PRO A 58 9.60 -5.17 8.89
N LEU A 59 8.82 -4.38 9.65
CA LEU A 59 8.39 -4.74 11.00
C LEU A 59 7.39 -5.91 11.03
N ALA A 60 6.73 -6.18 9.90
CA ALA A 60 5.91 -7.37 9.71
C ALA A 60 6.69 -8.52 9.06
N SER A 61 7.94 -8.30 8.60
CA SER A 61 8.67 -9.20 7.71
C SER A 61 7.85 -9.65 6.49
N ARG A 62 7.07 -8.72 5.92
CA ARG A 62 6.15 -9.00 4.81
C ARG A 62 6.46 -8.14 3.61
N THR A 63 6.22 -8.72 2.43
CA THR A 63 6.21 -8.03 1.15
C THR A 63 4.92 -8.40 0.43
N VAL A 64 4.19 -7.38 -0.03
CA VAL A 64 2.91 -7.54 -0.72
C VAL A 64 3.02 -6.89 -2.09
N THR A 65 2.66 -7.64 -3.13
CA THR A 65 2.63 -7.17 -4.51
C THR A 65 1.20 -7.17 -5.00
N GLY A 66 0.73 -6.01 -5.46
CA GLY A 66 -0.59 -5.87 -6.07
C GLY A 66 -0.65 -6.42 -7.49
N SER A 67 -1.85 -6.42 -8.07
CA SER A 67 -2.06 -6.70 -9.49
C SER A 67 -1.54 -5.57 -10.39
N TRP A 68 -1.31 -5.90 -11.67
CA TRP A 68 -1.10 -4.90 -12.71
C TRP A 68 -2.38 -4.08 -12.90
N THR A 69 -2.26 -2.76 -12.82
CA THR A 69 -3.39 -1.85 -13.00
C THR A 69 -2.95 -0.54 -13.65
N ARG A 70 -3.92 0.23 -14.13
CA ARG A 70 -3.67 1.45 -14.89
C ARG A 70 -3.28 2.58 -13.95
N GLY A 71 -2.03 3.01 -14.04
CA GLY A 71 -1.49 4.11 -13.26
C GLY A 71 -0.92 3.68 -11.90
N GLN A 72 0.11 4.41 -11.49
CA GLN A 72 0.87 4.12 -10.26
C GLN A 72 0.02 4.25 -8.99
N ARG A 73 -0.89 5.23 -8.95
CA ARG A 73 -1.72 5.49 -7.77
C ARG A 73 -2.73 4.38 -7.52
N GLU A 74 -3.40 3.92 -8.57
CA GLU A 74 -4.34 2.81 -8.53
C GLU A 74 -3.63 1.52 -8.09
N ALA A 75 -2.39 1.31 -8.54
CA ALA A 75 -1.56 0.19 -8.10
C ALA A 75 -1.27 0.26 -6.60
N GLN A 76 -0.96 1.45 -6.06
CA GLN A 76 -0.79 1.63 -4.61
C GLN A 76 -2.09 1.35 -3.85
N ILE A 77 -3.22 1.87 -4.32
CA ILE A 77 -4.52 1.71 -3.64
C ILE A 77 -4.92 0.24 -3.56
N GLN A 78 -4.80 -0.51 -4.66
CA GLN A 78 -5.08 -1.94 -4.67
C GLN A 78 -4.13 -2.71 -3.73
N THR A 79 -2.83 -2.38 -3.76
CA THR A 79 -1.86 -3.00 -2.86
C THR A 79 -2.18 -2.68 -1.38
N CYS A 80 -2.60 -1.45 -1.08
CA CYS A 80 -3.03 -1.06 0.27
C CYS A 80 -4.28 -1.80 0.73
N ALA A 81 -5.21 -2.16 -0.15
CA ALA A 81 -6.36 -2.98 0.22
C ALA A 81 -5.91 -4.36 0.72
N ILE A 82 -4.98 -5.02 -0.01
CA ILE A 82 -4.41 -6.31 0.40
C ILE A 82 -3.68 -6.19 1.74
N VAL A 83 -2.93 -5.09 1.95
CA VAL A 83 -2.28 -4.84 3.25
C VAL A 83 -3.32 -4.63 4.35
N SER A 84 -4.43 -3.92 4.08
CA SER A 84 -5.49 -3.69 5.07
C SER A 84 -6.11 -5.02 5.52
N ASP A 85 -6.48 -5.88 4.57
CA ASP A 85 -7.05 -7.19 4.85
C ASP A 85 -6.09 -8.05 5.70
N PHE A 86 -4.79 -7.98 5.38
CA PHE A 86 -3.75 -8.64 6.16
C PHE A 86 -3.67 -8.12 7.61
N LEU A 87 -3.67 -6.79 7.81
CA LEU A 87 -3.62 -6.21 9.14
C LEU A 87 -4.87 -6.60 9.94
N GLU A 88 -6.05 -6.59 9.33
CA GLU A 88 -7.27 -7.02 10.00
C GLU A 88 -7.21 -8.49 10.45
N LEU A 89 -6.66 -9.40 9.63
CA LEU A 89 -6.53 -10.82 9.99
C LEU A 89 -5.51 -11.08 11.10
N ASP A 90 -4.39 -10.36 11.13
CA ASP A 90 -3.34 -10.55 12.13
C ASP A 90 -3.65 -9.84 13.46
N PHE A 91 -4.33 -8.69 13.46
CA PHE A 91 -4.70 -7.98 14.70
C PHE A 91 -5.89 -8.57 15.45
N HIS A 92 -6.75 -9.38 14.83
CA HIS A 92 -7.79 -10.12 15.56
C HIS A 92 -7.25 -11.29 16.39
N LYS A 93 -5.94 -11.57 16.33
CA LYS A 93 -5.29 -12.67 17.06
C LYS A 93 -4.41 -12.21 18.24
N ILE A 94 -4.42 -10.91 18.57
CA ILE A 94 -3.66 -10.34 19.69
C ILE A 94 -4.58 -9.93 20.82
#